data_AF-A0A0K6HMF8-F1
#
_entry.id   AF-A0A0K6HMF8-F1
#
_cell.length_a   1.000
_cell.length_b   1.000
_cell.length_c   1.000
_cell.angle_alpha   90.00
_cell.angle_beta   90.00
_cell.angle_gamma   90.00
#
_symmetry.space_group_name_H-M   'P 1'
#
loop_
_entity.id
_entity.type
_entity.pdbx_description
1 polymer ?
#
loop_
_entity_poly.entity_id
_entity_poly.type
_entity_poly.pdbx_seq_one_letter_code
_entity_poly.pdbx_strand_id
1 'polypeptide(L)'
;MIANGRPDRFKVAGADVSSRSWFSRGRSLRSGDDYVADEISREPLLGNGQVATYLASVREGGRSNGRPIGMLAVHFDWEPQAKAIVNGVRLTPQERERSRVMLVSGNGRVLASSDGKGVLSEQFQLQTGGQEHGFYVDRDGATVAFHRTPGYETYAGLGWYGVIRQKL
;
A
#
# COMPACT_ATOMS: atom_id res chain seq x y z
N MET A 1 -12.06 -6.89 -20.39
CA MET A 1 -11.17 -7.84 -19.71
C MET A 1 -11.14 -9.13 -20.51
N ILE A 2 -9.96 -9.66 -20.82
CA ILE A 2 -9.80 -10.90 -21.63
C ILE A 2 -9.39 -12.12 -20.79
N ALA A 3 -8.92 -11.91 -19.55
CA ALA A 3 -8.55 -12.96 -18.61
C ALA A 3 -8.76 -12.48 -17.17
N ASN A 4 -9.09 -13.42 -16.27
CA ASN A 4 -9.27 -13.19 -14.84
C ASN A 4 -8.70 -14.40 -14.08
N GLY A 5 -7.84 -14.17 -13.09
CA GLY A 5 -7.21 -15.24 -12.32
C GLY A 5 -8.15 -15.93 -11.32
N ARG A 6 -9.29 -15.32 -10.96
CA ARG A 6 -10.28 -15.87 -10.00
C ARG A 6 -11.73 -15.59 -10.44
N PRO A 7 -12.16 -16.08 -11.61
CA PRO A 7 -13.46 -15.73 -12.20
C PRO A 7 -14.65 -16.21 -11.36
N ASP A 8 -14.51 -17.32 -10.63
CA ASP A 8 -15.57 -17.86 -9.76
C ASP A 8 -15.83 -16.99 -8.54
N ARG A 9 -14.80 -16.25 -8.07
CA ARG A 9 -14.88 -15.37 -6.90
C ARG A 9 -15.19 -13.93 -7.27
N PHE A 10 -14.61 -13.43 -8.37
CA PHE A 10 -14.71 -12.02 -8.76
C PHE A 10 -15.23 -11.90 -10.19
N LYS A 11 -16.52 -11.58 -10.33
CA LYS A 11 -17.19 -11.42 -11.63
C LYS A 11 -16.98 -10.01 -12.19
N VAL A 12 -15.77 -9.72 -12.66
CA VAL A 12 -15.36 -8.36 -13.07
C VAL A 12 -15.35 -8.16 -14.60
N ALA A 13 -15.79 -9.16 -15.36
CA ALA A 13 -15.92 -9.05 -16.82
C ALA A 13 -16.97 -8.00 -17.19
N GLY A 14 -16.61 -7.13 -18.14
CA GLY A 14 -17.46 -6.02 -18.58
C GLY A 14 -17.46 -4.79 -17.66
N ALA A 15 -16.83 -4.86 -16.48
CA ALA A 15 -16.74 -3.70 -15.59
C ALA A 15 -15.86 -2.60 -16.18
N ASP A 16 -16.28 -1.34 -16.01
CA ASP A 16 -15.46 -0.18 -16.33
C ASP A 16 -14.53 0.16 -15.15
N VAL A 17 -13.23 0.21 -15.46
CA VAL A 17 -12.15 0.52 -14.52
C VAL A 17 -11.38 1.78 -14.92
N SER A 18 -11.88 2.53 -15.91
CA SER A 18 -11.22 3.71 -16.47
C SER A 18 -10.92 4.80 -15.42
N SER A 19 -11.76 4.89 -14.38
CA SER A 19 -11.63 5.84 -13.28
C SER A 19 -10.72 5.37 -12.13
N ARG A 20 -10.22 4.13 -12.17
CA ARG A 20 -9.36 3.59 -11.11
C ARG A 20 -7.96 4.19 -11.23
N SER A 21 -7.36 4.55 -10.09
CA SER A 21 -6.02 5.14 -10.02
C SER A 21 -4.98 4.27 -10.71
N TRP A 22 -4.97 2.97 -10.41
CA TRP A 22 -4.07 2.00 -11.00
C TRP A 22 -4.19 1.94 -12.53
N PHE A 23 -5.41 2.09 -13.07
CA PHE A 23 -5.65 2.07 -14.52
C PHE A 23 -5.09 3.34 -15.18
N SER A 24 -5.41 4.52 -14.62
CA SER A 24 -4.89 5.80 -15.10
C SER A 24 -3.35 5.83 -15.09
N ARG A 25 -2.72 5.38 -14.00
CA ARG A 25 -1.26 5.27 -13.90
C ARG A 25 -0.69 4.28 -14.90
N GLY A 26 -1.33 3.14 -15.08
CA GLY A 26 -0.95 2.15 -16.09
C GLY A 26 -0.94 2.69 -17.51
N ARG A 27 -1.89 3.58 -17.85
CA ARG A 27 -1.97 4.20 -19.18
C ARG A 27 -0.77 5.09 -19.48
N SER A 28 -0.10 5.59 -18.45
CA SER A 28 1.06 6.48 -18.57
C SER A 28 2.39 5.75 -18.78
N LEU A 29 2.42 4.41 -18.68
CA LEU A 29 3.64 3.61 -18.89
C LEU A 29 4.15 3.78 -20.32
N ARG A 30 5.46 3.98 -20.48
CA ARG A 30 6.09 4.27 -21.79
C ARG A 30 6.61 3.01 -22.47
N SER A 31 7.05 2.04 -21.69
CA SER A 31 7.55 0.74 -22.11
C SER A 31 6.73 -0.42 -21.53
N GLY A 32 6.84 -1.59 -22.13
CA GLY A 32 6.41 -2.88 -21.57
C GLY A 32 7.34 -3.40 -20.48
N ASP A 33 8.56 -2.85 -20.38
CA ASP A 33 9.49 -3.12 -19.28
C ASP A 33 9.16 -2.29 -18.02
N ASP A 34 8.33 -1.26 -18.18
CA ASP A 34 7.88 -0.43 -17.06
C ASP A 34 6.73 -1.11 -16.32
N TYR A 35 6.67 -0.87 -15.01
CA TYR A 35 5.53 -1.23 -14.19
C TYR A 35 5.21 -0.10 -13.21
N VAL A 36 4.03 -0.18 -12.61
CA VAL A 36 3.62 0.70 -11.51
C VAL A 36 3.12 -0.13 -10.34
N ALA A 37 3.58 0.22 -9.14
CA ALA A 37 2.93 -0.14 -7.88
C ALA A 37 2.04 1.03 -7.47
N ASP A 38 0.74 0.79 -7.33
CA ASP A 38 -0.20 1.82 -6.87
C ASP A 38 -0.32 1.84 -5.34
N GLU A 39 -0.82 2.96 -4.81
CA GLU A 39 -1.12 3.08 -3.38
C GLU A 39 -2.14 2.03 -2.91
N ILE A 40 -2.07 1.69 -1.62
CA ILE A 40 -3.07 0.80 -1.04
C ILE A 40 -4.44 1.47 -1.09
N SER A 41 -5.41 0.73 -1.61
CA SER A 41 -6.77 1.20 -1.80
C SER A 41 -7.77 0.07 -1.56
N ARG A 42 -9.05 0.41 -1.42
CA ARG A 42 -10.12 -0.59 -1.49
C ARG A 42 -10.56 -0.74 -2.93
N GLU A 43 -10.69 -1.98 -3.40
CA GLU A 43 -11.17 -2.27 -4.76
C GLU A 43 -12.60 -2.82 -4.72
N PRO A 44 -13.62 -2.02 -5.11
CA PRO A 44 -15.02 -2.44 -5.09
C PRO A 44 -15.28 -3.71 -5.88
N LEU A 45 -14.59 -3.89 -7.02
CA LEU A 45 -14.77 -5.07 -7.88
C LEU A 45 -14.20 -6.35 -7.25
N LEU A 46 -13.38 -6.23 -6.21
CA LEU A 46 -12.76 -7.33 -5.48
C LEU A 46 -13.32 -7.47 -4.07
N GLY A 47 -14.62 -7.21 -3.91
CA GLY A 47 -15.32 -7.32 -2.63
C GLY A 47 -14.95 -6.20 -1.65
N ASN A 48 -14.50 -5.06 -2.15
CA ASN A 48 -14.06 -3.90 -1.35
C ASN A 48 -12.87 -4.20 -0.41
N GLY A 49 -12.13 -5.27 -0.71
CA GLY A 49 -10.90 -5.64 -0.01
C GLY A 49 -9.80 -4.62 -0.23
N GLN A 50 -8.88 -4.53 0.73
CA GLN A 50 -7.68 -3.69 0.57
C GLN A 50 -6.72 -4.40 -0.37
N VAL A 51 -6.24 -3.67 -1.38
CA VAL A 51 -5.35 -4.22 -2.40
C VAL A 51 -4.07 -3.42 -2.54
N ALA A 52 -2.97 -4.13 -2.70
CA ALA A 52 -1.76 -3.59 -3.33
C ALA A 52 -1.80 -3.98 -4.81
N THR A 53 -1.86 -2.99 -5.70
CA THR A 53 -2.00 -3.24 -7.14
C THR A 53 -0.69 -2.99 -7.86
N TYR A 54 -0.23 -4.00 -8.58
CA TYR A 54 0.90 -3.91 -9.51
C TYR A 54 0.38 -4.01 -10.92
N LEU A 55 0.89 -3.17 -11.82
CA LEU A 55 0.41 -3.13 -13.17
C LEU A 55 1.54 -2.92 -14.18
N ALA A 56 1.46 -3.68 -15.27
CA ALA A 56 2.33 -3.54 -16.44
C ALA A 56 1.48 -3.38 -17.71
N SER A 57 2.04 -2.71 -18.71
CA SER A 57 1.37 -2.55 -20.02
C SER A 57 1.57 -3.79 -20.88
N VAL A 58 0.50 -4.25 -21.54
CA VAL A 58 0.58 -5.31 -22.57
C VAL A 58 0.66 -4.64 -23.92
N ARG A 59 1.68 -5.01 -24.70
CA ARG A 59 2.05 -4.34 -25.95
C ARG A 59 2.07 -5.28 -27.14
N GLU A 60 1.80 -4.71 -28.31
CA GLU A 60 1.72 -5.42 -29.58
C GLU A 60 2.99 -6.24 -29.87
N GLY A 61 2.81 -7.50 -30.26
CA GLY A 61 3.90 -8.43 -30.54
C GLY A 61 4.81 -8.74 -29.34
N GLY A 62 4.37 -8.44 -28.10
CA GLY A 62 5.18 -8.64 -26.89
C GLY A 62 6.42 -7.73 -26.83
N ARG A 63 6.48 -6.68 -27.65
CA ARG A 63 7.63 -5.78 -27.73
C ARG A 63 7.51 -4.68 -26.68
N SER A 64 8.58 -4.41 -25.94
CA SER A 64 8.60 -3.36 -24.91
C SER A 64 8.25 -1.98 -25.46
N ASN A 65 8.69 -1.67 -26.69
CA ASN A 65 8.35 -0.42 -27.39
C ASN A 65 7.14 -0.55 -28.33
N GLY A 66 6.42 -1.67 -28.30
CA GLY A 66 5.23 -1.87 -29.11
C GLY A 66 4.08 -0.95 -28.70
N ARG A 67 3.10 -0.78 -29.58
CA ARG A 67 1.87 -0.03 -29.26
C ARG A 67 1.15 -0.68 -28.08
N PRO A 68 0.71 0.07 -27.06
CA PRO A 68 -0.06 -0.50 -25.95
C PRO A 68 -1.42 -1.02 -26.45
N ILE A 69 -1.74 -2.26 -26.07
CA ILE A 69 -2.99 -2.96 -26.45
C ILE A 69 -3.80 -3.42 -25.23
N GLY A 70 -3.24 -3.32 -24.02
CA GLY A 70 -3.92 -3.70 -22.79
C GLY A 70 -3.03 -3.54 -21.58
N MET A 71 -3.45 -4.13 -20.46
CA MET A 71 -2.72 -4.11 -19.19
C MET A 71 -2.87 -5.44 -18.48
N LEU A 72 -1.84 -5.81 -17.71
CA LEU A 72 -1.89 -6.87 -16.72
C LEU A 72 -1.90 -6.20 -15.34
N ALA A 73 -2.98 -6.37 -14.59
CA ALA A 73 -3.12 -5.90 -13.22
C ALA A 73 -3.09 -7.10 -12.26
N VAL A 74 -2.21 -7.05 -11.27
CA VAL A 74 -2.11 -8.03 -10.17
C VAL A 74 -2.51 -7.32 -8.89
N HIS A 75 -3.59 -7.79 -8.28
CA HIS A 75 -4.09 -7.29 -7.01
C HIS A 75 -3.73 -8.27 -5.91
N PHE A 76 -2.84 -7.87 -5.01
CA PHE A 76 -2.56 -8.62 -3.80
C PHE A 76 -3.59 -8.25 -2.75
N ASP A 77 -4.22 -9.26 -2.15
CA ASP A 77 -4.95 -9.08 -0.90
C ASP A 77 -3.96 -8.56 0.14
N TRP A 78 -4.15 -7.32 0.61
CA TRP A 78 -3.17 -6.60 1.44
C TRP A 78 -3.49 -6.69 2.93
N GLU A 79 -4.78 -6.71 3.27
CA GLU A 79 -5.25 -6.54 4.64
C GLU A 79 -4.71 -7.62 5.61
N PRO A 80 -4.73 -8.92 5.29
CA PRO A 80 -4.18 -9.96 6.17
C PRO A 80 -2.69 -9.78 6.46
N GLN A 81 -1.90 -9.41 5.46
CA GLN A 81 -0.44 -9.28 5.52
C GLN A 81 -0.08 -8.04 6.33
N ALA A 82 -0.73 -6.92 6.06
CA ALA A 82 -0.52 -5.67 6.79
C ALA A 82 -0.90 -5.83 8.27
N LYS A 83 -2.01 -6.52 8.56
CA LYS A 83 -2.45 -6.84 9.91
C LYS A 83 -1.45 -7.76 10.63
N ALA A 84 -0.88 -8.74 9.95
CA ALA A 84 0.15 -9.60 10.52
C ALA A 84 1.40 -8.80 10.90
N ILE A 85 1.84 -7.86 10.05
CA ILE A 85 3.00 -7.00 10.30
C ILE A 85 2.82 -6.15 11.57
N VAL A 86 1.74 -5.37 11.65
CA VAL A 86 1.52 -4.46 12.80
C VAL A 86 1.29 -5.19 14.11
N ASN A 87 0.71 -6.40 14.06
CA ASN A 87 0.49 -7.21 15.26
C ASN A 87 1.73 -8.02 15.66
N GLY A 88 2.60 -8.35 14.70
CA GLY A 88 3.81 -9.14 14.91
C GLY A 88 4.97 -8.39 15.55
N VAL A 89 4.86 -7.06 15.70
CA VAL A 89 5.86 -6.27 16.45
C VAL A 89 5.93 -6.79 17.89
N ARG A 90 7.15 -7.08 18.34
CA ARG A 90 7.44 -7.63 19.66
C ARG A 90 7.37 -6.51 20.70
N LEU A 91 6.25 -6.48 21.42
CA LEU A 91 6.00 -5.64 22.58
C LEU A 91 5.54 -6.55 23.71
N THR A 92 5.95 -6.23 24.94
CA THR A 92 5.35 -6.83 26.15
C THR A 92 3.85 -6.51 26.20
N PRO A 93 3.03 -7.28 26.94
CA PRO A 93 1.61 -6.99 27.10
C PRO A 93 1.36 -5.54 27.57
N GLN A 94 2.12 -5.08 28.57
CA GLN A 94 2.01 -3.72 29.11
C GLN A 94 2.37 -2.65 28.07
N GLU A 95 3.42 -2.87 27.29
CA GLU A 95 3.76 -1.94 26.20
C GLU A 95 2.67 -1.93 25.13
N ARG A 96 2.12 -3.09 24.77
CA ARG A 96 1.08 -3.19 23.74
C ARG A 96 -0.19 -2.44 24.13
N GLU A 97 -0.60 -2.47 25.40
CA GLU A 97 -1.77 -1.73 25.90
C GLU A 97 -1.67 -0.21 25.72
N ARG A 98 -0.46 0.33 25.81
CA ARG A 98 -0.18 1.77 25.65
C ARG A 98 0.42 2.15 24.30
N SER A 99 0.59 1.20 23.38
CA SER A 99 1.21 1.44 22.07
C SER A 99 0.25 1.20 20.91
N ARG A 100 0.39 2.04 19.88
CA ARG A 100 -0.23 1.87 18.58
C ARG A 100 0.85 1.69 17.53
N VAL A 101 0.88 0.53 16.89
CA VAL A 101 1.81 0.21 15.80
C VAL A 101 1.10 0.45 14.47
N MET A 102 1.74 1.15 13.54
CA MET A 102 1.15 1.54 12.27
C MET A 102 2.12 1.31 11.11
N LEU A 103 1.53 1.03 9.95
CA LEU A 103 2.16 1.30 8.65
C LEU A 103 1.55 2.58 8.11
N VAL A 104 2.39 3.55 7.73
CA VAL A 104 1.98 4.86 7.24
C VAL A 104 2.59 5.06 5.86
N SER A 105 1.79 5.50 4.89
CA SER A 105 2.27 5.80 3.54
C SER A 105 3.16 7.04 3.50
N GLY A 106 3.84 7.27 2.38
CA GLY A 106 4.71 8.44 2.21
C GLY A 106 3.98 9.79 2.30
N ASN A 107 2.65 9.81 2.14
CA ASN A 107 1.82 11.01 2.29
C ASN A 107 1.10 11.11 3.65
N GLY A 108 1.44 10.25 4.60
CA GLY A 108 0.87 10.25 5.95
C GLY A 108 -0.39 9.40 6.14
N ARG A 109 -0.93 8.75 5.10
CA ARG A 109 -2.12 7.89 5.26
C ARG A 109 -1.81 6.62 6.03
N VAL A 110 -2.61 6.28 7.03
CA VAL A 110 -2.50 5.01 7.77
C VAL A 110 -2.95 3.85 6.86
N LEU A 111 -2.02 2.94 6.58
CA LEU A 111 -2.22 1.75 5.74
C LEU A 111 -2.58 0.51 6.56
N ALA A 112 -2.14 0.45 7.81
CA ALA A 112 -2.52 -0.55 8.79
C ALA A 112 -2.26 -0.02 10.21
N SER A 113 -3.01 -0.53 11.18
CA SER A 113 -2.86 -0.18 12.59
C SER A 113 -3.13 -1.41 13.46
N SER A 114 -2.37 -1.58 14.55
CA SER A 114 -2.55 -2.70 15.50
C SER A 114 -3.91 -2.70 16.20
N ASP A 115 -4.53 -1.54 16.34
CA ASP A 115 -5.89 -1.39 16.88
C ASP A 115 -6.99 -1.38 15.80
N GLY A 116 -6.60 -1.50 14.52
CA GLY A 116 -7.50 -1.45 13.36
C GLY A 116 -8.14 -0.08 13.07
N LYS A 117 -7.84 0.97 13.86
CA LYS A 117 -8.44 2.29 13.69
C LYS A 117 -7.75 3.08 12.59
N GLY A 118 -8.54 3.88 11.87
CA GLY A 118 -8.03 4.83 10.88
C GLY A 118 -7.48 4.21 9.60
N VAL A 119 -7.59 2.89 9.41
CA VAL A 119 -7.04 2.19 8.24
C VAL A 119 -7.68 2.73 6.96
N LEU A 120 -6.84 3.32 6.11
CA LEU A 120 -7.18 4.02 4.87
C LEU A 120 -8.06 5.28 5.05
N SER A 121 -8.29 5.78 6.26
CA SER A 121 -9.08 7.00 6.49
C SER A 121 -8.35 8.07 7.29
N GLU A 122 -7.39 7.68 8.12
CA GLU A 122 -6.62 8.60 8.95
C GLU A 122 -5.37 9.12 8.23
N GLN A 123 -5.12 10.42 8.36
CA GLN A 123 -3.86 11.08 8.02
C GLN A 123 -3.04 11.28 9.30
N PHE A 124 -2.04 10.44 9.49
CA PHE A 124 -1.09 10.56 10.60
C PHE A 124 -0.02 11.61 10.24
N GLN A 125 0.04 12.70 11.00
CA GLN A 125 0.99 13.79 10.81
C GLN A 125 2.38 13.39 11.32
N LEU A 126 3.07 12.53 10.57
CA LEU A 126 4.40 12.05 10.92
C LEU A 126 5.44 13.18 10.77
N GLN A 127 6.16 13.47 11.85
CA GLN A 127 7.22 14.48 11.87
C GLN A 127 8.58 13.81 11.73
N THR A 128 9.08 13.70 10.49
CA THR A 128 10.37 13.02 10.25
C THR A 128 11.57 13.94 10.41
N GLY A 129 11.39 15.25 10.29
CA GLY A 129 12.52 16.20 10.27
C GLY A 129 13.52 15.93 9.14
N GLY A 130 13.07 15.30 8.04
CA GLY A 130 13.93 14.87 6.94
C GLY A 130 14.77 13.63 7.23
N GLN A 131 14.60 13.00 8.40
CA GLN A 131 15.30 11.77 8.76
C GLN A 131 14.56 10.54 8.24
N GLU A 132 15.31 9.48 7.93
CA GLU A 132 14.73 8.19 7.55
C GLU A 132 14.20 7.43 8.77
N HIS A 133 14.74 7.68 9.96
CA HIS A 133 14.29 7.09 11.21
C HIS A 133 14.55 8.04 12.37
N GLY A 134 13.84 7.84 13.48
CA GLY A 134 14.02 8.65 14.67
C GLY A 134 12.84 8.51 15.62
N PHE A 135 12.80 9.39 16.61
CA PHE A 135 11.66 9.52 17.50
C PHE A 135 11.46 10.97 17.92
N TYR A 136 10.23 11.29 18.33
CA TYR A 136 9.85 12.57 18.91
C TYR A 136 8.74 12.37 19.94
N VAL A 137 8.50 13.39 20.76
CA VAL A 137 7.33 13.45 21.64
C VAL A 137 6.27 14.29 20.95
N ASP A 138 5.08 13.74 20.77
CA ASP A 138 3.97 14.46 20.14
C ASP A 138 3.27 15.42 21.12
N ARG A 139 2.25 16.13 20.62
CA ARG A 139 1.52 17.14 21.40
C ARG A 139 0.75 16.58 22.58
N ASP A 140 0.42 15.29 22.57
CA ASP A 140 -0.27 14.61 23.67
C ASP A 140 0.73 14.00 24.67
N GLY A 141 2.03 14.25 24.50
CA GLY A 141 3.09 13.69 25.34
C GLY A 141 3.43 12.24 25.00
N ALA A 142 2.91 11.67 23.92
CA ALA A 142 3.23 10.31 23.51
C ALA A 142 4.56 10.27 22.73
N THR A 143 5.37 9.24 22.96
CA THR A 143 6.57 8.98 22.16
C THR A 143 6.17 8.37 20.82
N VAL A 144 6.59 9.01 19.73
CA VAL A 144 6.43 8.50 18.36
C VAL A 144 7.80 8.12 17.83
N ALA A 145 8.02 6.83 17.57
CA ALA A 145 9.19 6.32 16.86
C ALA A 145 8.81 5.93 15.43
N PHE A 146 9.71 6.18 14.47
CA PHE A 146 9.46 5.88 13.07
C PHE A 146 10.70 5.37 12.34
N HIS A 147 10.47 4.64 11.26
CA HIS A 147 11.50 4.21 10.32
C HIS A 147 10.92 4.06 8.91
N ARG A 148 11.57 4.65 7.91
CA ARG A 148 11.21 4.54 6.48
C ARG A 148 11.55 3.14 5.97
N THR A 149 10.68 2.55 5.18
CA THR A 149 10.91 1.24 4.58
C THR A 149 12.00 1.35 3.50
N PRO A 150 13.06 0.53 3.53
CA PRO A 150 14.20 0.65 2.61
C PRO A 150 13.92 0.15 1.18
N GLY A 151 12.76 -0.47 0.93
CA GLY A 151 12.49 -1.20 -0.31
C GLY A 151 12.93 -2.68 -0.23
N TYR A 152 12.93 -3.37 -1.37
CA TYR A 152 13.39 -4.76 -1.51
C TYR A 152 14.01 -4.98 -2.89
N GLU A 153 15.21 -5.55 -2.94
CA GLU A 153 16.00 -5.72 -4.17
C GLU A 153 16.10 -4.42 -4.99
N THR A 154 15.63 -4.41 -6.24
CA THR A 154 15.63 -3.24 -7.12
C THR A 154 14.40 -2.35 -6.94
N TYR A 155 13.44 -2.78 -6.11
CA TYR A 155 12.22 -2.03 -5.83
C TYR A 155 12.42 -1.11 -4.63
N ALA A 156 12.47 0.21 -4.88
CA ALA A 156 12.65 1.24 -3.85
C ALA A 156 11.48 1.35 -2.84
N GLY A 157 10.34 0.68 -3.09
CA GLY A 157 9.14 0.82 -2.29
C GLY A 157 8.37 2.12 -2.56
N LEU A 158 7.31 2.33 -1.79
CA LEU A 158 6.41 3.49 -1.90
C LEU A 158 6.69 4.57 -0.84
N GLY A 159 7.89 4.53 -0.24
CA GLY A 159 8.30 5.48 0.79
C GLY A 159 7.46 5.42 2.07
N TRP A 160 7.00 4.21 2.43
CA TRP A 160 6.21 4.00 3.64
C TRP A 160 7.07 4.08 4.90
N TYR A 161 6.42 4.19 6.05
CA TYR A 161 7.01 4.23 7.37
C TYR A 161 6.37 3.18 8.26
N GLY A 162 7.19 2.46 9.02
CA GLY A 162 6.75 1.84 10.26
C GLY A 162 6.73 2.90 11.36
N VAL A 163 5.63 2.98 12.13
CA VAL A 163 5.47 3.96 13.20
C VAL A 163 4.96 3.27 14.46
N ILE A 164 5.56 3.58 15.61
CA ILE A 164 5.05 3.18 16.93
C ILE A 164 4.77 4.46 17.71
N ARG A 165 3.51 4.64 18.11
CA ARG A 165 3.09 5.71 19.02
C ARG A 165 2.77 5.10 20.38
N GLN A 166 3.55 5.45 21.40
CA GLN A 166 3.42 4.93 22.76
C GLN A 166 3.05 6.04 23.74
N LYS A 167 1.94 5.89 24.45
CA LYS A 167 1.57 6.79 25.54
C LYS A 167 2.51 6.55 26.73
N LEU A 168 2.82 7.61 27.49
CA LEU A 168 3.57 7.51 28.74
C LEU A 168 2.79 6.65 29.75
#